data_AF-A0A418AJG1-F1
#
_entry.id   AF-A0A418AJG1-F1
#
_cell.length_a   1.000
_cell.length_b   1.000
_cell.length_c   1.000
_cell.angle_alpha   90.00
_cell.angle_beta   90.00
_cell.angle_gamma   90.00
#
_symmetry.space_group_name_H-M   'P 1'
#
loop_
_entity.id
_entity.type
_entity.pdbx_description
1 polymer ?
#
loop_
_entity_poly.entity_id
_entity_poly.type
_entity_poly.pdbx_seq_one_letter_code
_entity_poly.pdbx_strand_id
1 'polypeptide(L)'
;MDALYLKYVCPFKQYVSVDLIGGPRPIQFRYLINVQKGATFLFVLACMAYFDNWSWTAHVYLASTAARCCVDHGIYGFIWLLKDITIPDASWKVYLTIPSAVVAVTGLGLYWVAGYIVVAHRVEASPSLAAVCIMLHTLGTTLMLAADTQKYFTLKYKKGLISYDIHRNESVELTCEGGEAYAKKAGLLFPNVAGWAAATWAHAKGATPQSVKRA
;
A
#
# COMPACT_ATOMS: atom_id res chain seq x y z
N MET A 1 22.98 -9.87 -1.89
CA MET A 1 22.06 -10.85 -1.26
C MET A 1 21.08 -11.42 -2.29
N ASP A 2 21.37 -11.24 -3.58
CA ASP A 2 20.32 -11.15 -4.58
C ASP A 2 20.03 -12.53 -5.17
N ALA A 3 21.05 -13.38 -5.35
CA ALA A 3 20.88 -14.71 -5.94
C ALA A 3 19.96 -15.65 -5.13
N LEU A 4 20.04 -15.62 -3.80
CA LEU A 4 19.22 -16.49 -2.93
C LEU A 4 17.77 -16.00 -2.87
N TYR A 5 17.60 -14.68 -2.79
CA TYR A 5 16.30 -14.02 -2.78
C TYR A 5 15.55 -14.27 -4.10
N LEU A 6 16.21 -14.03 -5.24
CA LEU A 6 15.65 -14.25 -6.57
C LEU A 6 15.31 -15.71 -6.85
N LYS A 7 16.16 -16.64 -6.40
CA LYS A 7 16.00 -18.06 -6.70
C LYS A 7 14.94 -18.76 -5.85
N TYR A 8 14.79 -18.38 -4.57
CA TYR A 8 13.92 -19.12 -3.65
C TYR A 8 12.76 -18.28 -3.12
N VAL A 9 13.00 -17.02 -2.74
CA VAL A 9 11.97 -16.21 -2.06
C VAL A 9 10.92 -15.71 -3.04
N CYS A 10 11.33 -15.24 -4.22
CA CYS A 10 10.41 -14.67 -5.20
C CYS A 10 9.46 -15.72 -5.80
N PRO A 11 9.93 -16.92 -6.24
CA PRO A 11 9.05 -17.97 -6.72
C PRO A 11 8.15 -18.52 -5.61
N PHE A 12 8.67 -18.65 -4.38
CA PHE A 12 7.85 -19.08 -3.25
C PHE A 12 6.74 -18.09 -2.93
N LYS A 13 7.06 -16.80 -2.86
CA LYS A 13 6.09 -15.72 -2.66
C LYS A 13 5.03 -15.77 -3.76
N GLN A 14 5.43 -15.87 -5.02
CA GLN A 14 4.52 -15.92 -6.17
C GLN A 14 3.58 -17.12 -6.05
N TYR A 15 4.14 -18.30 -5.75
CA TYR A 15 3.38 -19.52 -5.57
C TYR A 15 2.33 -19.38 -4.47
N VAL A 16 2.70 -18.90 -3.28
CA VAL A 16 1.75 -18.72 -2.17
C VAL A 16 0.72 -17.64 -2.49
N SER A 17 1.15 -16.52 -3.08
CA SER A 17 0.30 -15.34 -3.26
C SER A 17 -0.66 -15.46 -4.44
N VAL A 18 -0.34 -16.25 -5.47
CA VAL A 18 -1.10 -16.29 -6.73
C VAL A 18 -1.52 -17.70 -7.13
N ASP A 19 -0.61 -18.67 -7.03
CA ASP A 19 -0.72 -19.98 -7.70
C ASP A 19 -0.88 -21.17 -6.74
N LEU A 20 -1.27 -20.94 -5.49
CA LEU A 20 -1.25 -21.94 -4.43
C LEU A 20 -2.16 -23.11 -4.79
N ILE A 21 -1.59 -24.32 -4.90
CA ILE A 21 -2.30 -25.58 -5.23
C ILE A 21 -2.94 -25.55 -6.64
N GLY A 22 -2.85 -24.46 -7.39
CA GLY A 22 -3.45 -24.29 -8.72
C GLY A 22 -4.98 -24.14 -8.70
N GLY A 23 -5.61 -24.42 -9.83
CA GLY A 23 -7.08 -24.40 -9.98
C GLY A 23 -7.66 -23.14 -10.64
N PRO A 24 -9.00 -22.98 -10.61
CA PRO A 24 -9.68 -21.86 -11.26
C PRO A 24 -9.31 -20.52 -10.59
N ARG A 25 -9.27 -19.45 -11.39
CA ARG A 25 -8.85 -18.11 -10.93
C ARG A 25 -9.99 -17.09 -11.06
N PRO A 26 -11.00 -17.13 -10.20
CA PRO A 26 -12.23 -16.37 -10.39
C PRO A 26 -12.11 -14.88 -10.02
N ILE A 27 -11.13 -14.51 -9.19
CA ILE A 27 -11.07 -13.18 -8.57
C ILE A 27 -9.70 -12.51 -8.75
N GLN A 28 -9.72 -11.21 -9.03
CA GLN A 28 -8.51 -10.38 -9.02
C GLN A 28 -8.16 -9.95 -7.59
N PHE A 29 -6.87 -9.92 -7.28
CA PHE A 29 -6.39 -9.57 -5.96
C PHE A 29 -6.86 -8.16 -5.49
N ARG A 30 -6.91 -7.20 -6.41
CA ARG A 30 -7.41 -5.83 -6.18
C ARG A 30 -8.76 -5.78 -5.47
N TYR A 31 -9.71 -6.65 -5.85
CA TYR A 31 -11.05 -6.64 -5.24
C TYR A 31 -11.02 -7.07 -3.78
N LEU A 32 -10.22 -8.09 -3.45
CA LEU A 32 -10.07 -8.55 -2.06
C LEU A 32 -9.47 -7.46 -1.17
N ILE A 33 -8.45 -6.77 -1.68
CA ILE A 33 -7.81 -5.66 -0.97
C ILE A 33 -8.80 -4.51 -0.80
N ASN A 34 -9.48 -4.09 -1.88
CA ASN A 34 -10.43 -2.98 -1.83
C ASN A 34 -11.58 -3.26 -0.87
N VAL A 35 -12.12 -4.48 -0.89
CA VAL A 35 -13.15 -4.89 0.08
C VAL A 35 -12.61 -4.80 1.49
N GLN A 36 -11.41 -5.31 1.76
CA GLN A 36 -10.83 -5.20 3.11
C GLN A 36 -10.61 -3.74 3.53
N LYS A 37 -10.04 -2.90 2.67
CA LYS A 37 -9.77 -1.48 2.95
C LYS A 37 -11.06 -0.69 3.16
N GLY A 38 -12.09 -0.93 2.34
CA GLY A 38 -13.41 -0.31 2.48
C GLY A 38 -14.18 -0.81 3.71
N ALA A 39 -14.10 -2.10 4.01
CA ALA A 39 -14.78 -2.71 5.15
C ALA A 39 -14.10 -2.42 6.49
N THR A 40 -12.81 -2.03 6.50
CA THR A 40 -12.06 -1.76 7.74
C THR A 40 -12.75 -0.71 8.61
N PHE A 41 -13.28 0.36 8.00
CA PHE A 41 -14.05 1.37 8.74
C PHE A 41 -15.28 0.77 9.43
N LEU A 42 -16.09 0.02 8.68
CA LEU A 42 -17.31 -0.61 9.19
C LEU A 42 -17.00 -1.64 10.27
N PHE A 43 -15.91 -2.39 10.10
CA PHE A 43 -15.46 -3.38 11.08
C PHE A 43 -15.12 -2.73 12.43
N VAL A 44 -14.27 -1.69 12.43
CA VAL A 44 -13.90 -1.01 13.69
C VAL A 44 -15.11 -0.33 14.32
N LEU A 45 -16.01 0.26 13.51
CA LEU A 45 -17.24 0.88 14.01
C LEU A 45 -18.15 -0.15 14.70
N ALA A 46 -18.31 -1.32 14.07
CA ALA A 46 -19.06 -2.43 14.64
C ALA A 46 -18.42 -2.92 15.96
N CYS A 47 -17.09 -3.00 16.04
CA CYS A 47 -16.41 -3.32 17.29
C CYS A 47 -16.68 -2.26 18.37
N MET A 48 -16.63 -0.96 18.05
CA MET A 48 -16.88 0.12 19.01
C MET A 48 -18.31 0.06 19.55
N ALA A 49 -19.28 -0.19 18.67
CA ALA A 49 -20.68 -0.36 19.05
C ALA A 49 -20.90 -1.63 19.90
N TYR A 50 -20.24 -2.74 19.56
CA TYR A 50 -20.37 -4.01 20.28
C TYR A 50 -19.77 -3.96 21.70
N PHE A 51 -18.60 -3.34 21.86
CA PHE A 51 -17.91 -3.22 23.15
C PHE A 51 -18.30 -1.98 23.95
N ASP A 52 -19.19 -1.15 23.41
CA ASP A 52 -19.55 0.17 23.94
C ASP A 52 -18.32 0.99 24.35
N ASN A 53 -17.36 1.08 23.42
CA ASN A 53 -16.10 1.77 23.63
C ASN A 53 -15.94 2.93 22.66
N TRP A 54 -16.36 4.10 23.13
CA TRP A 54 -16.27 5.38 22.45
C TRP A 54 -15.12 6.24 23.00
N SER A 55 -14.04 5.63 23.49
CA SER A 55 -12.88 6.37 23.97
C SER A 55 -12.23 7.18 22.86
N TRP A 56 -11.46 8.21 23.23
CA TRP A 56 -10.76 9.04 22.24
C TRP A 56 -9.75 8.21 21.42
N THR A 57 -9.10 7.21 22.01
CA THR A 57 -8.16 6.33 21.31
C THR A 57 -8.88 5.46 20.27
N ALA A 58 -10.08 4.97 20.59
CA ALA A 58 -10.90 4.22 19.63
C ALA A 58 -11.32 5.11 18.44
N HIS A 59 -11.64 6.39 18.68
CA HIS A 59 -11.96 7.35 17.62
C HIS A 59 -10.76 7.67 16.72
N VAL A 60 -9.58 7.86 17.31
CA VAL A 60 -8.32 8.05 16.56
C VAL A 60 -8.06 6.85 15.65
N TYR A 61 -8.34 5.64 16.13
CA TYR A 61 -8.22 4.41 15.35
C TYR A 61 -9.31 4.26 14.26
N LEU A 62 -10.56 4.66 14.52
CA LEU A 62 -11.72 4.42 13.64
C LEU A 62 -11.77 5.32 12.39
N ALA A 63 -11.68 6.64 12.57
CA ALA A 63 -11.67 7.68 11.55
C ALA A 63 -12.55 7.49 10.27
N SER A 64 -13.87 7.74 10.34
CA SER A 64 -14.55 8.38 9.20
C SER A 64 -15.50 9.52 9.63
N THR A 65 -15.53 10.53 8.77
CA THR A 65 -16.40 11.72 8.63
C THR A 65 -17.52 11.97 9.65
N ALA A 66 -17.24 12.83 10.65
CA ALA A 66 -18.04 14.02 11.01
C ALA A 66 -17.30 14.84 12.09
N ALA A 67 -16.85 16.04 11.72
CA ALA A 67 -16.58 17.20 12.58
C ALA A 67 -16.03 16.98 14.02
N ARG A 68 -14.78 16.51 14.15
CA ARG A 68 -13.65 17.17 14.86
C ARG A 68 -12.51 16.16 15.07
N CYS A 69 -11.44 16.33 14.28
CA CYS A 69 -10.09 15.75 14.44
C CYS A 69 -9.99 14.23 14.68
N CYS A 70 -9.91 13.39 13.64
CA CYS A 70 -9.57 11.96 13.75
C CYS A 70 -8.88 11.47 12.45
N VAL A 71 -7.74 10.75 12.51
CA VAL A 71 -6.84 10.64 11.33
C VAL A 71 -6.46 9.22 10.84
N ASP A 72 -6.55 8.09 11.53
CA ASP A 72 -5.56 7.04 11.18
C ASP A 72 -5.96 5.81 10.33
N HIS A 73 -7.20 5.28 10.31
CA HIS A 73 -7.48 4.07 9.50
C HIS A 73 -8.64 4.14 8.50
N GLY A 74 -9.77 4.78 8.79
CA GLY A 74 -10.87 4.86 7.81
C GLY A 74 -10.54 5.78 6.62
N ILE A 75 -9.85 6.90 6.86
CA ILE A 75 -9.39 7.78 5.75
C ILE A 75 -8.35 7.09 4.87
N TYR A 76 -7.49 6.24 5.44
CA TYR A 76 -6.53 5.46 4.68
C TYR A 76 -7.23 4.48 3.73
N GLY A 77 -8.27 3.79 4.21
CA GLY A 77 -9.10 2.93 3.37
C GLY A 77 -9.74 3.69 2.21
N PHE A 78 -10.24 4.89 2.47
CA PHE A 78 -10.80 5.76 1.43
C PHE A 78 -9.75 6.24 0.41
N ILE A 79 -8.59 6.72 0.89
CA ILE A 79 -7.45 7.11 0.04
C ILE A 79 -7.01 5.93 -0.83
N TRP A 80 -6.97 4.72 -0.27
CA TRP A 80 -6.64 3.51 -1.02
C TRP A 80 -7.62 3.25 -2.16
N LEU A 81 -8.94 3.32 -1.89
CA LEU A 81 -9.96 3.14 -2.92
C LEU A 81 -9.87 4.22 -4.01
N LEU A 82 -9.63 5.47 -3.62
CA LEU A 82 -9.45 6.58 -4.56
C LEU A 82 -8.20 6.39 -5.42
N LYS A 83 -7.09 5.97 -4.81
CA LYS A 83 -5.84 5.61 -5.50
C LYS A 83 -6.11 4.52 -6.53
N ASP A 84 -6.84 3.46 -6.16
CA ASP A 84 -7.08 2.34 -7.06
C ASP A 84 -7.91 2.74 -8.30
N ILE A 85 -8.79 3.74 -8.17
CA ILE A 85 -9.56 4.31 -9.29
C ILE A 85 -8.71 5.25 -10.15
N THR A 86 -7.92 6.13 -9.52
CA THR A 86 -7.22 7.25 -10.19
C THR A 86 -5.86 6.85 -10.77
N ILE A 87 -5.11 6.03 -10.04
CA ILE A 87 -3.76 5.54 -10.39
C ILE A 87 -3.70 4.01 -10.21
N PRO A 88 -4.47 3.24 -11.01
CA PRO A 88 -4.57 1.79 -10.86
C PRO A 88 -3.22 1.12 -11.09
N ASP A 89 -2.82 0.27 -10.16
CA ASP A 89 -1.57 -0.47 -10.22
C ASP A 89 -1.80 -1.87 -10.83
N ALA A 90 -0.99 -2.20 -11.84
CA ALA A 90 -1.07 -3.46 -12.57
C ALA A 90 -0.71 -4.67 -11.68
N SER A 91 0.12 -4.47 -10.66
CA SER A 91 0.50 -5.52 -9.69
C SER A 91 -0.71 -6.16 -9.00
N TRP A 92 -1.80 -5.41 -8.79
CA TRP A 92 -2.99 -5.91 -8.09
C TRP A 92 -4.04 -6.52 -9.02
N LYS A 93 -3.86 -6.43 -10.34
CA LYS A 93 -4.80 -6.97 -11.34
C LYS A 93 -4.61 -8.46 -11.64
N VAL A 94 -3.69 -9.10 -10.94
CA VAL A 94 -3.44 -10.54 -11.07
C VAL A 94 -4.63 -11.35 -10.56
N TYR A 95 -4.98 -12.40 -11.31
CA TYR A 95 -6.02 -13.34 -10.92
C TYR A 95 -5.46 -14.40 -9.98
N LEU A 96 -6.13 -14.60 -8.85
CA LEU A 96 -5.72 -15.52 -7.80
C LEU A 96 -6.42 -16.86 -7.94
N THR A 97 -5.70 -17.95 -7.67
CA THR A 97 -6.31 -19.25 -7.38
C THR A 97 -7.16 -19.16 -6.11
N ILE A 98 -8.17 -20.02 -5.97
CA ILE A 98 -9.04 -20.04 -4.78
C ILE A 98 -8.22 -20.18 -3.47
N PRO A 99 -7.23 -21.09 -3.37
CA PRO A 99 -6.43 -21.21 -2.14
C PRO A 99 -5.61 -19.95 -1.86
N SER A 100 -4.99 -19.33 -2.88
CA SER A 100 -4.30 -18.05 -2.70
C SER A 100 -5.24 -16.92 -2.29
N ALA A 101 -6.48 -16.90 -2.77
CA ALA A 101 -7.49 -15.94 -2.32
C ALA A 101 -7.82 -16.11 -0.83
N VAL A 102 -7.91 -17.35 -0.33
CA VAL A 102 -8.11 -17.62 1.11
C VAL A 102 -6.91 -17.13 1.93
N VAL A 103 -5.68 -17.39 1.48
CA VAL A 103 -4.46 -16.88 2.13
C VAL A 103 -4.47 -15.35 2.15
N ALA A 104 -4.81 -14.71 1.02
CA ALA A 104 -4.89 -13.26 0.90
C ALA A 104 -5.93 -12.67 1.87
N VAL A 105 -7.16 -13.21 1.90
CA VAL A 105 -8.21 -12.76 2.83
C VAL A 105 -7.80 -12.98 4.28
N THR A 106 -7.19 -14.12 4.60
CA THR A 106 -6.72 -14.40 5.96
C THR A 106 -5.65 -13.40 6.38
N GLY A 107 -4.62 -13.19 5.56
CA GLY A 107 -3.56 -12.24 5.82
C GLY A 107 -4.09 -10.80 5.95
N LEU A 108 -5.03 -10.41 5.09
CA LEU A 108 -5.71 -9.11 5.15
C LEU A 108 -6.61 -8.98 6.40
N GLY A 109 -7.26 -10.07 6.83
CA GLY A 109 -8.09 -10.10 8.02
C GLY A 109 -7.30 -9.95 9.31
N LEU A 110 -6.05 -10.45 9.35
CA LEU A 110 -5.17 -10.27 10.52
C LEU A 110 -4.88 -8.78 10.83
N TYR A 111 -4.99 -7.88 9.85
CA TYR A 111 -4.87 -6.43 10.10
C TYR A 111 -5.96 -5.90 11.03
N TRP A 112 -7.12 -6.54 11.07
CA TRP A 112 -8.23 -6.15 11.94
C TRP A 112 -8.02 -6.54 13.40
N VAL A 113 -7.09 -7.45 13.69
CA VAL A 113 -6.77 -7.86 15.06
C VAL A 113 -6.29 -6.68 15.90
N ALA A 114 -5.48 -5.78 15.31
CA ALA A 114 -5.02 -4.58 16.01
C ALA A 114 -6.19 -3.69 16.43
N GLY A 115 -7.13 -3.42 15.52
CA GLY A 115 -8.33 -2.62 15.82
C GLY A 115 -9.24 -3.27 16.83
N TYR A 116 -9.42 -4.59 16.71
CA TYR A 116 -10.14 -5.37 17.71
C TYR A 116 -9.51 -5.24 19.10
N ILE A 117 -8.18 -5.38 19.24
CA ILE A 117 -7.49 -5.29 20.53
C ILE A 117 -7.66 -3.89 21.14
N VAL A 118 -7.44 -2.83 20.35
CA VAL A 118 -7.56 -1.44 20.80
C VAL A 118 -8.95 -1.16 21.37
N VAL A 119 -9.99 -1.62 20.67
CA VAL A 119 -11.38 -1.38 21.05
C VAL A 119 -11.80 -2.30 22.21
N ALA A 120 -11.55 -3.61 22.10
CA ALA A 120 -11.99 -4.59 23.09
C ALA A 120 -11.32 -4.42 24.45
N HIS A 121 -10.03 -4.05 24.47
CA HIS A 121 -9.26 -3.86 25.72
C HIS A 121 -9.22 -2.41 26.21
N ARG A 122 -9.97 -1.50 25.58
CA ARG A 122 -10.03 -0.08 25.94
C ARG A 122 -8.64 0.54 26.10
N VAL A 123 -7.76 0.26 25.13
CA VAL A 123 -6.37 0.74 25.17
C VAL A 123 -6.39 2.26 25.14
N GLU A 124 -5.79 2.89 26.15
CA GLU A 124 -5.61 4.34 26.21
C GLU A 124 -4.20 4.69 25.73
N ALA A 125 -4.10 5.41 24.63
CA ALA A 125 -2.83 6.03 24.21
C ALA A 125 -2.58 7.29 25.05
N SER A 126 -1.36 7.81 25.10
CA SER A 126 -1.14 9.19 25.56
C SER A 126 -1.33 10.16 24.38
N PRO A 127 -1.73 11.43 24.62
CA PRO A 127 -1.86 12.41 23.54
C PRO A 127 -0.57 12.61 22.72
N SER A 128 0.59 12.54 23.38
CA SER A 128 1.89 12.63 22.71
C SER A 128 2.16 11.43 21.80
N LEU A 129 1.85 10.21 22.26
CA LEU A 129 1.98 9.01 21.43
C LEU A 129 1.03 9.06 20.23
N ALA A 130 -0.22 9.45 20.45
CA ALA A 130 -1.20 9.62 19.39
C ALA A 130 -0.74 10.65 18.35
N ALA A 131 -0.19 11.80 18.78
CA ALA A 131 0.35 12.79 17.86
C ALA A 131 1.49 12.22 16.98
N VAL A 132 2.42 11.47 17.56
CA VAL A 132 3.49 10.81 16.80
C VAL A 132 2.94 9.77 15.82
N CYS A 133 1.97 8.95 16.25
CA CYS A 133 1.31 7.97 15.39
C CYS A 133 0.64 8.65 14.19
N ILE A 134 -0.13 9.71 14.42
CA ILE A 134 -0.81 10.49 13.38
C ILE A 134 0.19 11.11 12.41
N MET A 135 1.29 11.68 12.92
CA MET A 135 2.35 12.25 12.09
C MET A 135 3.00 11.20 11.18
N LEU A 136 3.37 10.05 11.74
CA LEU A 136 3.97 8.94 10.99
C LEU A 136 2.99 8.35 9.99
N HIS A 137 1.72 8.21 10.36
CA HIS A 137 0.66 7.75 9.48
C HIS A 137 0.49 8.68 8.27
N THR A 138 0.37 9.99 8.53
CA THR A 138 0.20 11.00 7.48
C THR A 138 1.40 11.05 6.54
N LEU A 139 2.62 11.03 7.10
CA LEU A 139 3.85 11.00 6.32
C LEU A 139 3.94 9.72 5.47
N GLY A 140 3.68 8.57 6.08
CA GLY A 140 3.71 7.27 5.40
C GLY A 140 2.71 7.19 4.24
N THR A 141 1.47 7.61 4.47
CA THR A 141 0.42 7.64 3.43
C THR A 141 0.76 8.61 2.30
N THR A 142 1.34 9.77 2.62
CA THR A 142 1.80 10.75 1.61
C THR A 142 2.94 10.19 0.76
N LEU A 143 3.94 9.58 1.40
CA LEU A 143 5.06 8.96 0.70
C LEU A 143 4.60 7.79 -0.18
N MET A 144 3.67 6.97 0.32
CA MET A 144 3.05 5.89 -0.45
C MET A 144 2.37 6.43 -1.71
N LEU A 145 1.49 7.43 -1.58
CA LEU A 145 0.82 8.04 -2.73
C LEU A 145 1.81 8.65 -3.73
N ALA A 146 2.85 9.34 -3.25
CA ALA A 146 3.87 9.92 -4.11
C ALA A 146 4.63 8.84 -4.90
N ALA A 147 5.05 7.77 -4.23
CA ALA A 147 5.75 6.64 -4.86
C ALA A 147 4.86 5.92 -5.88
N ASP A 148 3.60 5.65 -5.54
CA ASP A 148 2.64 5.01 -6.43
C ASP A 148 2.31 5.88 -7.65
N THR A 149 2.22 7.20 -7.44
CA THR A 149 1.99 8.17 -8.53
C THR A 149 3.19 8.21 -9.48
N GLN A 150 4.41 8.32 -8.93
CA GLN A 150 5.64 8.25 -9.71
C GLN A 150 5.69 6.94 -10.50
N LYS A 151 5.32 5.84 -9.86
CA LYS A 151 5.23 4.52 -10.49
C LYS A 151 4.27 4.48 -11.65
N TYR A 152 3.02 4.86 -11.41
CA TYR A 152 1.98 4.88 -12.42
C TYR A 152 2.39 5.72 -13.64
N PHE A 153 2.84 6.96 -13.45
CA PHE A 153 3.21 7.82 -14.57
C PHE A 153 4.49 7.37 -15.28
N THR A 154 5.48 6.85 -14.55
CA THR A 154 6.70 6.32 -15.17
C THR A 154 6.34 5.18 -16.14
N LEU A 155 5.51 4.23 -15.70
CA LEU A 155 5.11 3.08 -16.51
C LEU A 155 4.16 3.48 -17.65
N LYS A 156 3.36 4.54 -17.46
CA LYS A 156 2.48 5.10 -18.50
C LYS A 156 3.27 5.66 -19.69
N TYR A 157 4.38 6.36 -19.43
CA TYR A 157 5.18 7.02 -20.47
C TYR A 157 6.40 6.22 -20.94
N LYS A 158 6.98 5.36 -20.09
CA LYS A 158 8.09 4.47 -20.43
C LYS A 158 7.62 3.01 -20.47
N LYS A 159 6.91 2.65 -21.53
CA LYS A 159 6.41 1.29 -21.77
C LYS A 159 7.59 0.34 -22.03
N GLY A 160 7.48 -0.92 -21.58
CA GLY A 160 8.54 -1.93 -21.76
C GLY A 160 9.58 -2.00 -20.63
N LEU A 161 9.44 -1.18 -19.57
CA LEU A 161 10.14 -1.40 -18.30
C LEU A 161 9.57 -2.61 -17.53
N ILE A 162 8.32 -2.98 -17.84
CA ILE A 162 7.60 -4.11 -17.25
C ILE A 162 6.91 -4.85 -18.40
N SER A 163 7.24 -6.12 -18.59
CA SER A 163 6.44 -7.02 -19.43
C SER A 163 5.38 -7.68 -18.56
N TYR A 164 4.12 -7.67 -19.01
CA TYR A 164 3.08 -8.51 -18.42
C TYR A 164 2.97 -9.73 -19.32
N ASP A 165 3.34 -10.91 -18.84
CA ASP A 165 3.09 -12.13 -19.59
C ASP A 165 1.67 -12.59 -19.26
N ILE A 166 0.73 -12.27 -20.17
CA ILE A 166 -0.67 -12.66 -20.07
C ILE A 166 -0.85 -14.18 -20.05
N HIS A 167 0.08 -14.94 -20.65
CA HIS A 167 0.01 -16.40 -20.73
C HIS A 167 0.48 -17.09 -19.45
N ARG A 168 1.34 -16.43 -18.66
CA ARG A 168 1.76 -16.90 -17.33
C ARG A 168 0.95 -16.30 -16.18
N ASN A 169 0.11 -15.29 -16.45
CA ASN A 169 -0.53 -14.45 -15.41
C ASN A 169 0.51 -13.93 -14.40
N GLU A 170 1.71 -13.62 -14.92
CA GLU A 170 2.84 -13.07 -14.20
C GLU A 170 3.07 -11.64 -14.71
N SER A 171 2.88 -10.64 -13.85
CA SER A 171 3.49 -9.34 -14.08
C SER A 171 4.98 -9.50 -13.79
N VAL A 172 5.88 -9.14 -14.72
CA VAL A 172 7.33 -9.14 -14.47
C VAL A 172 7.70 -8.23 -13.29
N GLU A 173 6.79 -7.35 -12.89
CA GLU A 173 6.82 -6.57 -11.65
C GLU A 173 6.78 -7.39 -10.35
N LEU A 174 6.12 -8.56 -10.33
CA LEU A 174 6.13 -9.48 -9.19
C LEU A 174 7.44 -10.26 -9.09
N THR A 175 8.24 -10.29 -10.17
CA THR A 175 9.61 -10.77 -10.08
C THR A 175 10.46 -9.71 -9.39
N CYS A 176 11.19 -10.13 -8.37
CA CYS A 176 12.07 -9.24 -7.62
C CYS A 176 13.14 -8.56 -8.50
N GLU A 177 13.50 -9.16 -9.65
CA GLU A 177 14.38 -8.56 -10.65
C GLU A 177 13.76 -7.32 -11.31
N GLY A 178 12.47 -7.37 -11.64
CA GLY A 178 11.73 -6.26 -12.22
C GLY A 178 11.65 -5.06 -11.27
N GLY A 179 11.46 -5.31 -9.96
CA GLY A 179 11.41 -4.29 -8.92
C GLY A 179 12.75 -3.53 -8.73
N GLU A 180 13.88 -4.24 -8.72
CA GLU A 180 15.20 -3.61 -8.61
C GLU A 180 15.61 -2.87 -9.88
N ALA A 181 15.37 -3.45 -11.06
CA ALA A 181 15.62 -2.79 -12.34
C ALA A 181 14.74 -1.55 -12.51
N TYR A 182 13.48 -1.63 -12.06
CA TYR A 182 12.55 -0.51 -11.99
C TYR A 182 13.04 0.57 -11.02
N ALA A 183 13.43 0.22 -9.79
CA ALA A 183 13.93 1.18 -8.81
C ALA A 183 15.17 1.94 -9.31
N LYS A 184 16.11 1.23 -9.95
CA LYS A 184 17.31 1.83 -10.56
C LYS A 184 17.00 2.70 -11.79
N LYS A 185 16.06 2.31 -12.67
CA LYS A 185 15.74 3.04 -13.92
C LYS A 185 14.70 4.17 -13.76
N ALA A 186 13.77 4.02 -12.83
CA ALA A 186 12.73 5.00 -12.53
C ALA A 186 13.24 6.11 -11.59
N GLY A 187 14.46 5.96 -11.05
CA GLY A 187 14.95 6.82 -9.98
C GLY A 187 14.03 6.74 -8.76
N LEU A 188 13.45 5.56 -8.50
CA LEU A 188 12.56 5.35 -7.36
C LEU A 188 13.42 5.34 -6.09
N LEU A 189 13.70 6.55 -5.63
CA LEU A 189 14.24 6.88 -4.33
C LEU A 189 13.24 6.37 -3.28
N PHE A 190 13.51 5.23 -2.66
CA PHE A 190 13.11 5.04 -1.26
C PHE A 190 13.56 6.28 -0.48
N PRO A 191 12.81 6.74 0.54
CA PRO A 191 12.71 8.13 0.95
C PRO A 191 14.06 8.65 1.40
N ASN A 192 14.84 9.14 0.46
CA ASN A 192 16.10 9.76 0.78
C ASN A 192 15.72 11.15 1.24
N VAL A 193 15.55 11.30 2.55
CA VAL A 193 15.50 12.60 3.21
C VAL A 193 16.67 13.46 2.71
N ALA A 194 17.82 12.86 2.37
CA ALA A 194 18.94 13.56 1.75
C ALA A 194 18.69 13.95 0.28
N GLY A 195 17.89 13.20 -0.49
CA GLY A 195 17.50 13.58 -1.85
C GLY A 195 16.51 14.74 -1.87
N TRP A 196 15.53 14.71 -0.95
CA TRP A 196 14.64 15.86 -0.72
C TRP A 196 15.41 17.06 -0.19
N ALA A 197 16.31 16.88 0.79
CA ALA A 197 17.17 17.94 1.31
C ALA A 197 18.11 18.51 0.25
N ALA A 198 18.65 17.68 -0.64
CA ALA A 198 19.49 18.14 -1.74
C ALA A 198 18.69 18.91 -2.79
N ALA A 199 17.46 18.47 -3.11
CA ALA A 199 16.58 19.16 -4.04
C ALA A 199 16.07 20.50 -3.49
N THR A 200 15.68 20.56 -2.20
CA THR A 200 15.33 21.83 -1.55
C THR A 200 16.54 22.74 -1.40
N TRP A 201 17.74 22.20 -1.14
CA TRP A 201 18.99 22.96 -1.11
C TRP A 201 19.39 23.52 -2.49
N ALA A 202 19.15 22.76 -3.57
CA ALA A 202 19.38 23.22 -4.93
C ALA A 202 18.37 24.30 -5.37
N HIS A 203 17.09 24.14 -4.98
CA HIS A 203 16.06 25.15 -5.20
C HIS A 203 16.33 26.44 -4.40
N ALA A 204 16.80 26.32 -3.15
CA ALA A 204 17.20 27.46 -2.32
C ALA A 204 18.44 28.21 -2.88
N LYS A 205 19.25 27.54 -3.70
CA LYS A 205 20.41 28.14 -4.40
C LYS A 205 20.10 28.64 -5.81
N GLY A 206 18.84 28.62 -6.25
CA GLY A 206 18.44 29.18 -7.54
C GLY A 206 18.93 28.42 -8.78
N ALA A 207 19.29 27.14 -8.65
CA ALA A 207 19.68 26.34 -9.81
C ALA A 207 18.45 25.96 -10.64
N THR A 208 18.30 26.56 -11.82
CA THR A 208 17.25 26.24 -12.79
C THR A 208 17.38 24.78 -13.26
N PRO A 209 16.28 24.00 -13.30
CA PRO A 209 16.32 22.64 -13.84
C PRO A 209 16.69 22.67 -15.32
N GLN A 210 17.80 22.01 -15.69
CA GLN A 210 18.13 21.80 -17.10
C GLN A 210 16.99 21.07 -17.79
N SER A 211 16.53 21.64 -18.90
CA SER A 211 15.48 21.10 -19.74
C SER A 211 15.83 19.69 -20.20
N VAL A 212 15.01 18.73 -19.79
CA VAL A 212 15.03 17.37 -20.34
C VAL A 212 14.69 17.50 -21.83
N LYS A 213 15.71 17.42 -22.69
CA LYS A 213 15.51 17.34 -24.15
C LYS A 213 14.72 16.07 -24.45
N ARG A 214 13.53 16.25 -25.02
CA ARG A 214 12.72 15.19 -25.62
C ARG A 214 13.48 14.63 -26.82
N ALA A 215 13.71 13.32 -26.83
CA ALA A 215 13.98 12.51 -27.99
C ALA A 215 12.96 11.36 -27.99
#